data_AF-A0A5T0UIH5-F1
#
_entry.id   AF-A0A5T0UIH5-F1
#
_cell.length_a   1.000
_cell.length_b   1.000
_cell.length_c   1.000
_cell.angle_alpha   90.00
_cell.angle_beta   90.00
_cell.angle_gamma   90.00
#
_symmetry.space_group_name_H-M   'P 1'
#
loop_
_entity.id
_entity.type
_entity.pdbx_description
1 polymer ?
#
loop_
_entity_poly.entity_id
_entity_poly.type
_entity_poly.pdbx_seq_one_letter_code
_entity_poly.pdbx_strand_id
1 'polypeptide(L)' 'MQQGSIFENQANEPLASRLRPENLDQVFGQTHLLGPGKILRELITQDRVTSMILWGPPG' A
#
# COMPACT_ATOMS: atom_id res chain seq x y z
N MET A 1 6.86 26.52 26.49
CA MET A 1 7.43 26.27 25.14
C MET A 1 6.94 24.90 24.72
N GLN A 2 5.95 24.82 23.83
CA GLN A 2 5.52 23.54 23.24
C GLN A 2 6.43 23.30 22.03
N GLN A 3 7.29 22.28 22.12
CA GLN A 3 8.03 21.80 20.97
C GLN A 3 7.04 21.02 20.10
N GLY A 4 6.64 21.59 18.97
CA GLY A 4 5.87 20.86 17.97
C GLY A 4 6.65 19.66 17.47
N SER A 5 5.99 18.52 17.36
CA SER A 5 6.58 17.27 16.91
C SER A 5 6.99 17.38 15.44
N ILE A 6 8.14 16.79 15.08
CA ILE A 6 8.65 16.71 13.69
C ILE A 6 7.64 16.03 12.75
N PHE A 7 6.65 15.33 13.31
CA PHE A 7 5.61 14.58 12.62
C PHE A 7 4.24 15.30 12.60
N GLU A 8 4.10 16.50 13.15
CA GLU A 8 2.79 17.20 13.25
C GLU A 8 2.35 17.91 11.97
N ASN A 9 3.21 18.03 10.96
CA ASN A 9 2.86 18.73 9.71
C ASN A 9 2.40 17.77 8.60
N GLN A 10 1.11 17.38 8.63
CA GLN A 10 0.45 16.73 7.49
C GLN A 10 0.45 17.60 6.21
N ALA A 11 0.63 18.91 6.35
CA ALA A 11 0.63 19.87 5.24
C ALA A 11 1.79 19.67 4.23
N ASN A 12 2.85 18.93 4.59
CA ASN A 12 4.03 18.72 3.74
C ASN A 12 4.17 17.27 3.23
N GLU A 13 3.11 16.46 3.28
CA GLU A 13 3.20 15.09 2.80
C GLU A 13 3.44 15.02 1.27
N PRO A 14 4.46 14.28 0.80
CA PRO A 14 4.72 14.11 -0.63
C PRO A 14 3.50 13.56 -1.37
N LEU A 15 3.30 13.99 -2.61
CA LEU A 15 2.17 13.54 -3.43
C LEU A 15 2.13 12.00 -3.56
N ALA A 16 3.29 11.35 -3.69
CA ALA A 16 3.36 9.90 -3.79
C ALA A 16 2.81 9.17 -2.56
N SER A 17 3.04 9.70 -1.36
CA SER A 17 2.46 9.13 -0.13
C SER A 17 0.95 9.38 -0.07
N ARG A 18 0.50 10.57 -0.46
CA ARG A 18 -0.94 10.93 -0.50
C ARG A 18 -1.74 10.12 -1.53
N LEU A 19 -1.11 9.69 -2.62
CA LEU A 19 -1.73 8.86 -3.66
C LEU A 19 -1.56 7.36 -3.42
N ARG A 20 -0.97 6.95 -2.28
CA ARG A 20 -0.80 5.53 -1.97
C ARG A 20 -2.18 4.86 -1.90
N PRO A 21 -2.40 3.74 -2.62
CA PRO A 21 -3.66 3.00 -2.55
C PRO A 21 -4.03 2.61 -1.12
N GLU A 22 -5.27 2.89 -0.73
CA GLU A 22 -5.81 2.53 0.58
C GLU A 22 -6.45 1.13 0.59
N ASN A 23 -6.73 0.59 -0.59
CA ASN A 23 -7.28 -0.75 -0.78
C ASN A 23 -6.75 -1.38 -2.07
N LEU A 24 -6.95 -2.70 -2.21
CA LEU A 24 -6.44 -3.48 -3.34
C LEU A 24 -7.03 -3.09 -4.69
N ASP A 25 -8.23 -2.52 -4.72
CA ASP A 25 -8.91 -2.14 -5.96
C ASP A 25 -8.36 -0.82 -6.54
N GLN A 26 -7.66 -0.03 -5.73
CA GLN A 26 -6.94 1.19 -6.16
C GLN A 26 -5.52 0.91 -6.69
N VAL A 27 -5.05 -0.35 -6.67
CA VAL A 27 -3.73 -0.71 -7.20
C VAL A 27 -3.80 -0.86 -8.73
N PHE A 28 -3.07 -0.02 -9.44
CA PHE A 28 -3.03 -0.03 -10.90
C PHE A 28 -1.96 -1.00 -11.45
N GLY A 29 -2.23 -1.63 -12.59
CA GLY A 29 -1.26 -2.47 -13.33
C GLY A 29 -1.04 -3.89 -12.80
N GLN A 30 -1.43 -4.19 -11.56
CA GLN A 30 -1.19 -5.49 -10.91
C GLN A 30 -2.40 -6.44 -10.93
N THR A 31 -3.31 -6.32 -11.90
CA THR A 31 -4.54 -7.14 -11.99
C THR A 31 -4.25 -8.64 -12.08
N HIS A 32 -3.12 -9.03 -12.64
CA HIS A 32 -2.72 -10.44 -12.73
C HIS A 32 -2.39 -11.07 -11.35
N LEU A 33 -2.01 -10.25 -10.36
CA LEU A 33 -1.73 -10.67 -8.98
C LEU A 33 -2.88 -10.37 -8.01
N LEU A 34 -3.52 -9.21 -8.15
CA LEU A 34 -4.50 -8.66 -7.19
C LEU A 34 -5.94 -8.66 -7.70
N GLY A 35 -6.18 -9.18 -8.91
CA GLY A 35 -7.52 -9.32 -9.47
C GLY A 35 -8.40 -10.29 -8.65
N PRO A 36 -9.72 -10.27 -8.86
CA PRO A 36 -10.65 -11.21 -8.23
C PRO A 36 -10.23 -12.67 -8.47
N GLY A 37 -10.26 -13.51 -7.43
CA GLY A 37 -9.88 -14.92 -7.49
C GLY A 37 -8.38 -15.18 -7.67
N LYS A 38 -7.52 -14.16 -7.62
CA LYS A 38 -6.06 -14.34 -7.61
C LYS A 38 -5.58 -14.72 -6.22
N ILE A 39 -4.59 -15.61 -6.18
CA ILE A 39 -4.11 -16.24 -4.94
C ILE A 39 -3.69 -15.20 -3.89
N LEU A 40 -2.98 -14.13 -4.30
CA LEU A 40 -2.53 -13.10 -3.39
C LEU A 40 -3.71 -12.30 -2.81
N ARG A 41 -4.72 -11.96 -3.62
CA ARG A 41 -5.94 -11.30 -3.15
C ARG A 41 -6.69 -12.16 -2.15
N GLU A 42 -6.85 -13.45 -2.43
CA GLU A 42 -7.56 -14.38 -1.53
C GLU A 42 -6.82 -14.53 -0.20
N LEU A 43 -5.49 -14.66 -0.21
CA LEU A 43 -4.69 -14.77 1.01
C LEU A 43 -4.80 -13.51 1.89
N ILE A 44 -4.78 -12.32 1.28
CA ILE A 44 -4.98 -11.04 2.00
C ILE A 44 -6.41 -10.97 2.55
N THR A 45 -7.42 -11.31 1.73
CA THR A 45 -8.84 -11.23 2.12
C THR A 45 -9.19 -12.20 3.25
N GLN A 46 -8.54 -13.37 3.29
CA GLN A 46 -8.72 -14.38 4.33
C GLN A 46 -7.84 -14.16 5.57
N ASP A 47 -7.01 -13.12 5.59
CA ASP A 47 -6.03 -12.84 6.64
C ASP A 47 -5.06 -14.01 6.90
N ARG A 48 -4.62 -14.66 5.82
CA ARG A 48 -3.69 -15.81 5.82
C ARG A 48 -2.37 -15.47 5.13
N VAL A 49 -1.91 -14.24 5.31
CA VAL A 49 -0.69 -13.75 4.65
C VAL A 49 0.53 -14.44 5.25
N THR A 50 1.35 -15.07 4.40
CA THR A 50 2.63 -15.68 4.78
C THR A 50 3.79 -14.73 4.47
N SER A 51 5.02 -15.11 4.86
CA SER A 51 6.21 -14.39 4.43
C SER A 51 6.32 -14.36 2.90
N MET A 52 6.57 -13.19 2.33
CA MET A 52 6.66 -12.96 0.89
C MET A 52 7.84 -12.06 0.55
N ILE A 53 8.42 -12.26 -0.63
CA ILE A 53 9.37 -11.33 -1.25
C ILE A 53 8.64 -10.67 -2.43
N LEU A 54 8.46 -9.36 -2.38
CA LEU A 54 7.89 -8.57 -3.47
C LEU A 54 9.04 -8.00 -4.30
N TRP A 55 9.18 -8.44 -5.55
CA TRP A 55 10.29 -8.05 -6.43
C TRP A 55 9.75 -7.41 -7.71
N GLY A 56 10.28 -6.23 -8.04
CA GLY A 56 9.93 -5.46 -9.21
C GLY A 56 10.84 -4.23 -9.38
N PRO A 57 10.73 -3.51 -10.51
CA PRO A 57 11.37 -2.21 -10.69
C PRO A 57 10.84 -1.20 -9.65
N PRO A 58 11.52 -0.06 -9.45
CA PRO A 58 11.02 0.99 -8.56
C PRO A 58 9.69 1.57 -9.08
N GLY A 59 8.73 1.73 -8.16
CA GLY A 59 7.36 2.17 -8.46
C GLY A 59 6.40 1.00 -8.64
#